data_AF-A0AAV9KC28-F1
#
_entry.id   AF-A0AAV9KC28-F1
#
_cell.length_a   1.000
_cell.length_b   1.000
_cell.length_c   1.000
_cell.angle_alpha   90.00
_cell.angle_beta   90.00
_cell.angle_gamma   90.00
#
_symmetry.space_group_name_H-M   'P 1'
#
loop_
_entity.id
_entity.type
_entity.pdbx_description
1 polymer ?
#
loop_
_entity_poly.entity_id
_entity_poly.type
_entity_poly.pdbx_seq_one_letter_code
_entity_poly.pdbx_strand_id
1 'polypeptide(L)'
;MNIDDEQLLKYLINFVTGMPVECDQIRLLDLYGNKKPSQLFETITTNHHHVFTQLKKKTKNLNRAIVGGGGSWKGIDTSKPVNNKKRLVIGFKKTFRFDEKKSCVDYERISSL
;
A
#
# COMPACT_ATOMS: atom_id res chain seq x y z
N MET A 1 -10.24 2.70 -14.13
CA MET A 1 -11.18 1.69 -13.59
C MET A 1 -11.64 2.17 -12.22
N ASN A 2 -12.94 2.19 -11.94
CA ASN A 2 -13.46 2.52 -10.60
C ASN A 2 -13.82 1.20 -9.90
N ILE A 3 -12.89 0.67 -9.10
CA ILE A 3 -13.10 -0.56 -8.32
C ILE A 3 -13.50 -0.13 -6.90
N ASP A 4 -14.62 -0.63 -6.39
CA ASP A 4 -15.05 -0.35 -5.02
C ASP A 4 -14.36 -1.25 -3.98
N ASP A 5 -14.53 -0.91 -2.70
CA ASP A 5 -13.89 -1.63 -1.59
C ASP A 5 -14.37 -3.09 -1.45
N GLU A 6 -15.64 -3.38 -1.78
CA GLU A 6 -16.18 -4.75 -1.73
C GLU A 6 -15.50 -5.61 -2.80
N GLN A 7 -15.35 -5.09 -4.02
CA GLN A 7 -14.73 -5.78 -5.13
C GLN A 7 -13.23 -5.98 -4.91
N LEU A 8 -12.52 -4.99 -4.36
CA LEU A 8 -11.11 -5.14 -3.98
C LEU A 8 -10.91 -6.25 -2.95
N LEU A 9 -11.80 -6.36 -1.95
CA LEU A 9 -11.71 -7.44 -0.97
C LEU A 9 -12.02 -8.80 -1.57
N LYS A 10 -12.96 -8.91 -2.51
CA LYS A 10 -13.19 -10.17 -3.24
C LYS A 10 -11.93 -10.60 -4.01
N TYR A 11 -11.28 -9.68 -4.70
CA TYR A 11 -10.02 -9.98 -5.39
C TYR A 11 -8.93 -10.43 -4.41
N LEU A 12 -8.81 -9.77 -3.25
CA LEU A 12 -7.86 -10.19 -2.22
C LEU A 12 -8.19 -11.58 -1.67
N ILE A 13 -9.46 -11.88 -1.36
CA ILE A 13 -9.91 -13.18 -0.87
C ILE A 13 -9.60 -14.27 -1.90
N ASN A 14 -9.91 -14.03 -3.17
CA ASN A 14 -9.61 -14.99 -4.24
C ASN A 14 -8.10 -15.22 -4.35
N PHE A 15 -7.31 -14.15 -4.37
CA PHE A 15 -5.86 -14.22 -4.45
C PHE A 15 -5.24 -15.05 -3.31
N VAL A 16 -5.68 -14.85 -2.06
CA VAL A 16 -5.11 -15.58 -0.91
C VAL A 16 -5.65 -17.02 -0.77
N THR A 17 -6.80 -17.33 -1.36
CA THR A 17 -7.38 -18.68 -1.37
C THR A 17 -7.01 -19.49 -2.61
N GLY A 18 -6.23 -18.93 -3.54
CA GLY A 18 -5.83 -19.59 -4.78
C GLY A 18 -6.95 -19.68 -5.82
N MET A 19 -8.02 -18.91 -5.65
CA MET A 19 -9.11 -18.81 -6.62
C MET A 19 -8.75 -17.81 -7.73
N PRO A 20 -9.32 -17.95 -8.94
CA PRO A 20 -9.10 -16.99 -10.02
C PRO A 20 -9.46 -15.55 -9.62
N VAL A 21 -8.60 -14.61 -9.98
CA VAL A 21 -8.84 -13.17 -9.83
C VAL A 21 -9.16 -12.61 -11.21
N GLU A 22 -10.41 -12.21 -11.42
CA GLU A 22 -10.90 -11.63 -12.69
C GLU A 22 -10.43 -10.17 -12.88
N CYS A 23 -9.14 -9.90 -12.67
CA CYS A 23 -8.55 -8.57 -12.84
C CYS A 23 -7.03 -8.64 -13.08
N ASP A 24 -6.62 -8.58 -14.35
CA ASP A 24 -5.21 -8.62 -14.75
C ASP A 24 -4.43 -7.33 -14.44
N GLN A 25 -5.12 -6.29 -13.95
CA GLN A 25 -4.52 -4.98 -13.66
C GLN A 25 -3.86 -4.93 -12.27
N ILE A 26 -4.21 -5.86 -11.37
CA ILE A 26 -3.63 -5.90 -10.01
C ILE A 26 -2.39 -6.78 -10.02
N ARG A 27 -1.23 -6.16 -9.82
CA ARG A 27 0.06 -6.85 -9.81
C ARG A 27 0.51 -7.18 -8.39
N LEU A 28 1.32 -8.23 -8.24
CA LEU A 28 2.05 -8.49 -7.00
C LEU A 28 3.30 -7.61 -6.93
N LEU A 29 3.45 -6.85 -5.85
CA LEU A 29 4.54 -5.90 -5.64
C LEU A 29 4.94 -5.84 -4.16
N ASP A 30 6.24 -5.74 -3.86
CA ASP A 30 6.72 -5.58 -2.48
C ASP A 30 6.69 -4.10 -2.05
N LEU A 31 5.54 -3.64 -1.52
CA LEU A 31 5.36 -2.27 -1.02
C LEU A 31 6.22 -1.94 0.20
N TYR A 32 6.73 -2.96 0.91
CA TYR A 32 7.56 -2.81 2.10
C TYR A 32 9.01 -3.25 1.83
N GLY A 33 9.41 -3.26 0.56
CA GLY A 33 10.73 -3.63 0.09
C GLY A 33 11.76 -2.52 0.31
N ASN A 34 12.61 -2.32 -0.69
CA ASN A 34 13.68 -1.32 -0.72
C ASN A 34 13.38 -0.12 -1.64
N LYS A 35 12.29 -0.16 -2.42
CA LYS A 35 11.90 0.89 -3.36
C LYS A 35 10.82 1.78 -2.76
N LYS A 36 10.94 3.11 -2.95
CA LYS A 36 9.91 4.08 -2.55
C LYS A 36 8.74 4.10 -3.56
N PRO A 37 7.54 4.61 -3.19
CA PRO A 37 6.39 4.64 -4.10
C PRO A 37 6.69 5.29 -5.45
N SER A 38 7.44 6.39 -5.47
CA SER A 38 7.82 7.07 -6.72
C SER A 38 8.68 6.20 -7.65
N GLN A 39 9.48 5.27 -7.12
CA GLN A 39 10.25 4.29 -7.93
C GLN A 39 9.41 3.07 -8.34
N LEU A 40 8.38 2.74 -7.56
CA LEU A 40 7.50 1.60 -7.81
C LEU A 40 6.49 1.89 -8.92
N PHE A 41 6.07 3.15 -9.04
CA PHE A 41 4.99 3.59 -9.93
C PHE A 41 5.47 4.56 -11.04
N GLU A 42 6.77 4.76 -11.19
CA GLU A 42 7.40 5.73 -12.11
C GLU A 42 6.93 5.61 -13.58
N THR A 43 6.66 4.38 -14.04
CA THR A 43 6.35 4.08 -15.44
C THR A 43 4.85 4.09 -15.77
N ILE A 44 3.99 4.48 -14.82
CA ILE A 44 2.55 4.28 -14.94
C ILE A 44 1.83 5.63 -14.97
N THR A 45 1.05 5.87 -16.02
CA THR A 45 0.35 7.14 -16.30
C THR A 45 -0.94 7.33 -15.51
N THR A 46 -1.34 6.36 -14.67
CA THR A 46 -2.60 6.39 -13.94
C THR A 46 -2.41 6.92 -12.52
N ASN A 47 -3.27 7.82 -12.05
CA ASN A 47 -3.17 8.39 -10.70
C ASN A 47 -3.48 7.42 -9.55
N HIS A 48 -4.00 6.22 -9.85
CA HIS A 48 -4.38 5.20 -8.85
C HIS A 48 -3.88 3.83 -9.27
N HIS A 49 -3.28 3.10 -8.33
CA HIS A 49 -2.76 1.76 -8.54
C HIS A 49 -3.32 0.80 -7.49
N HIS A 50 -3.63 -0.42 -7.92
CA HIS A 50 -3.99 -1.52 -7.06
C HIS A 50 -2.91 -2.58 -7.16
N VAL A 51 -2.39 -3.02 -6.01
CA VAL A 51 -1.36 -4.05 -5.93
C VAL A 51 -1.66 -5.01 -4.81
N PHE A 52 -1.28 -6.27 -4.99
CA PHE A 52 -1.12 -7.20 -3.89
C PHE A 52 0.28 -6.99 -3.29
N THR A 53 0.36 -6.95 -1.96
CA THR A 53 1.65 -6.94 -1.25
C THR A 53 1.58 -7.92 -0.10
N GLN A 54 2.68 -8.64 0.13
CA GLN A 54 2.80 -9.48 1.32
C GLN A 54 3.00 -8.60 2.55
N LEU A 55 2.24 -8.86 3.62
CA LEU A 55 2.46 -8.21 4.91
C LEU A 55 3.70 -8.81 5.58
N LYS A 56 4.70 -7.98 5.91
CA LYS A 56 5.90 -8.39 6.63
C LYS A 56 5.65 -8.32 8.14
N LYS A 57 5.50 -9.47 8.79
CA LYS A 57 5.51 -9.57 10.25
C LYS A 57 6.95 -9.67 10.74
N LYS A 58 7.39 -8.76 11.60
CA LYS A 58 8.63 -8.95 12.39
C LYS A 58 8.37 -9.07 13.90
N THR A 59 7.26 -8.55 14.43
CA THR A 59 6.84 -8.68 15.84
C THR A 59 5.30 -8.53 15.97
N LYS A 60 4.76 -8.32 17.19
CA LYS A 60 3.35 -7.94 17.44
C LYS A 60 2.85 -6.76 16.58
N ASN A 61 3.78 -5.94 16.05
CA ASN A 61 3.49 -4.83 15.16
C ASN A 61 3.97 -5.09 13.73
N LEU A 62 3.12 -4.79 12.75
CA LEU A 62 3.50 -4.79 11.33
C LEU A 62 4.50 -3.65 11.08
N ASN A 63 5.73 -3.98 10.72
CA ASN A 63 6.72 -2.98 10.33
C ASN A 63 6.41 -2.53 8.89
N ARG A 64 6.06 -1.26 8.74
CA ARG A 64 5.77 -0.62 7.45
C ARG A 64 6.85 0.40 7.05
N ALA A 65 8.06 0.24 7.59
CA ALA A 65 9.25 0.96 7.12
C ALA A 65 9.77 0.31 5.83
N ILE A 66 10.24 1.13 4.90
CA ILE A 66 10.96 0.65 3.71
C ILE A 66 12.40 0.36 4.13
N VAL A 67 12.90 -0.82 3.77
CA VAL A 67 14.27 -1.27 4.08
C VAL A 67 15.26 -0.37 3.34
N GLY A 68 16.30 0.13 4.03
CA GLY A 68 17.31 1.01 3.42
C GLY A 68 17.07 2.52 3.59
N GLY A 69 16.07 2.93 4.37
CA GLY A 69 15.99 4.31 4.89
C GLY A 69 15.21 5.32 4.05
N GLY A 70 14.60 4.92 2.93
CA GLY A 70 13.87 5.85 2.04
C GLY A 70 12.54 6.42 2.58
N GLY A 71 12.01 5.92 3.71
CA GLY A 71 10.78 6.43 4.31
C GLY A 71 9.97 5.38 5.08
N SER A 72 8.76 5.74 5.50
CA SER A 72 7.85 4.83 6.20
C SER A 72 6.37 5.14 5.94
N TRP A 73 5.52 4.11 5.95
CA TRP A 73 4.07 4.28 5.88
C TRP A 73 3.46 4.51 7.27
N LYS A 74 2.86 5.67 7.49
CA LYS A 74 2.16 6.07 8.72
C LYS A 74 0.66 5.92 8.54
N GLY A 75 -0.01 5.31 9.51
CA GLY A 75 -1.47 5.19 9.48
C GLY A 75 -2.11 6.55 9.74
N ILE A 76 -3.09 6.93 8.92
CA ILE A 76 -3.83 8.18 9.07
C ILE A 76 -5.09 7.96 9.91
N ASP A 77 -5.81 6.86 9.64
CA ASP A 77 -7.09 6.56 10.28
C ASP A 77 -7.09 5.22 11.03
N THR A 78 -8.18 5.01 11.76
CA THR A 78 -8.53 3.72 12.34
C THR A 78 -9.05 2.78 11.26
N SER A 79 -8.95 1.48 11.52
CA SER A 79 -9.42 0.44 10.62
C SER A 79 -10.93 0.55 10.44
N LYS A 80 -11.41 0.63 9.19
CA LYS A 80 -12.83 0.71 8.85
C LYS A 80 -13.32 -0.62 8.30
N PRO A 81 -14.45 -1.17 8.77
CA PRO A 81 -15.00 -2.41 8.23
C PRO A 81 -15.49 -2.18 6.80
N VAL A 82 -15.31 -3.17 5.95
CA VAL A 82 -15.92 -3.22 4.62
C VAL A 82 -16.96 -4.33 4.62
N ASN A 83 -18.17 -3.97 4.24
CA ASN A 83 -19.30 -4.89 4.22
C ASN A 83 -19.61 -5.33 2.79
N ASN A 84 -20.06 -6.57 2.62
CA ASN A 84 -20.66 -6.99 1.37
C ASN A 84 -22.12 -6.49 1.25
N LYS A 85 -22.75 -6.72 0.09
CA LYS A 85 -24.18 -6.42 -0.14
C LYS A 85 -25.14 -7.00 0.92
N LYS A 86 -24.75 -8.08 1.62
CA LYS A 86 -25.52 -8.71 2.72
C LYS A 86 -25.23 -8.10 4.10
N ARG A 87 -24.50 -6.97 4.15
CA ARG A 87 -24.06 -6.29 5.37
C ARG A 87 -23.16 -7.13 6.30
N LEU A 88 -22.51 -8.15 5.76
CA LEU A 88 -21.51 -8.93 6.49
C LEU A 88 -20.14 -8.30 6.30
N VAL A 89 -19.39 -8.16 7.39
CA VAL A 89 -18.00 -7.69 7.37
C VAL A 89 -17.13 -8.74 6.65
N ILE A 90 -16.50 -8.36 5.55
CA ILE A 90 -15.63 -9.22 4.74
C ILE A 90 -14.16 -8.83 4.82
N GLY A 91 -13.85 -7.72 5.48
CA GLY A 91 -12.49 -7.26 5.69
C GLY A 91 -12.43 -5.84 6.23
N PHE A 92 -11.24 -5.26 6.18
CA PHE A 92 -10.98 -3.93 6.73
C PHE A 92 -10.11 -3.10 5.79
N LYS A 93 -10.40 -1.80 5.76
CA LYS A 93 -9.63 -0.80 5.03
C LYS A 93 -8.97 0.17 6.00
N LYS A 94 -7.74 0.56 5.69
CA LYS A 94 -6.98 1.54 6.45
C LYS A 94 -6.13 2.40 5.53
N THR A 95 -6.10 3.69 5.81
CA THR A 95 -5.38 4.70 5.04
C THR A 95 -3.98 4.90 5.64
N PHE A 96 -2.98 4.94 4.75
CA PHE A 96 -1.61 5.23 5.12
C PHE A 96 -1.05 6.36 4.26
N ARG A 97 -0.24 7.22 4.86
CA ARG A 97 0.60 8.20 4.17
C ARG A 97 2.04 7.71 4.16
N PHE A 98 2.72 7.84 3.04
CA PHE A 98 4.16 7.61 2.99
C PHE A 98 4.90 8.89 3.36
N ASP A 99 5.75 8.82 4.38
CA ASP A 99 6.65 9.90 4.76
C ASP A 99 8.07 9.54 4.28
N GLU A 100 8.58 10.27 3.30
CA GLU A 100 9.99 10.18 2.88
C GLU A 100 10.90 10.67 4.02
N LYS A 101 11.99 9.95 4.29
CA LYS A 101 13.04 10.52 5.14
C LYS A 101 13.74 11.60 4.33
N LYS A 102 13.74 12.84 4.84
CA LYS A 102 14.56 13.90 4.27
C LYS A 102 16.01 13.47 4.30
N SER A 103 16.71 13.63 3.18
CA SER A 103 18.15 13.45 3.17
C SER A 103 18.78 14.61 3.94
N CYS A 104 19.88 14.36 4.66
CA CYS A 104 20.64 15.43 5.31
C CYS A 104 21.15 16.48 4.31
N VAL A 105 21.25 16.10 3.02
CA VAL A 105 21.80 16.90 1.92
C VAL A 105 20.88 18.06 1.53
N ASP A 106 19.57 17.96 1.79
CA ASP A 106 18.61 19.00 1.43
C ASP A 106 18.68 20.23 2.35
N TYR A 107 19.25 20.10 3.55
CA TYR A 107 19.38 21.23 4.48
C TYR A 107 20.55 22.16 4.14
N GLU A 108 21.68 21.64 3.63
CA GLU A 108 22.85 22.47 3.29
C GLU A 108 22.58 23.42 2.11
N ARG A 109 21.70 23.04 1.18
CA ARG A 109 21.38 23.87 0.00
C ARG A 109 20.39 24.99 0.29
N ILE A 110 19.62 24.89 1.37
CA ILE A 110 18.62 25.91 1.76
C ILE A 110 19.25 26.91 2.74
N SER A 111 20.25 26.50 3.52
CA SER A 111 21.01 27.41 4.40
C SER A 111 22.06 28.26 3.66
N SER A 112 22.25 28.06 2.36
CA SER A 112 23.21 28.78 1.51
C SER A 112 22.56 29.78 0.55
N LEU A 113 21.27 30.10 0.73
CA LEU A 113 20.55 31.18 0.04
C LEU A 113 20.13 32.24 1.06
#